data_AF-A0ABD0TG58-F1
#
_entry.id   AF-A0ABD0TG58-F1
#
_cell.length_a   1.000
_cell.length_b   1.000
_cell.length_c   1.000
_cell.angle_alpha   90.00
_cell.angle_beta   90.00
_cell.angle_gamma   90.00
#
_symmetry.space_group_name_H-M   'P 1'
#
loop_
_entity.id
_entity.type
_entity.pdbx_description
1 polymer ?
#
loop_
_entity_poly.entity_id
_entity_poly.type
_entity_poly.pdbx_seq_one_letter_code
_entity_poly.pdbx_strand_id
1 'polypeptide(L)'
;MKMLRWAGGVTRLDKVRNEYVRGFKVALMMLSKGRGRPSFVHIIMFSKLLAYCLKVICFSVPNYFTFRLMSLISLLNDSPDELLYGKSGYLYALLFVNKHIYGKEAIPTSHIEKVIESILKSGKQFSTQMKSESPLLWQWHDKVYFGAAHGMAGILYMLLQARMYINVIEIRSFVKPTLDWLLNQRYSSGNFQSSLESSSSDRLVQWCHGAPGFVPLCILAHQVFEDDKYLKIALQCGDVIWQRGISTKGYSMCHGVSGNAYAFIQLYQATKKPIHLYRACCFMEWCAVERPGTELHHPDRPASLFEGLVGRLYLAEDMTNNLDAKFPAFCL
;
A
#
# COMPACT_ATOMS: atom_id res chain seq x y z
N MET A 1 -59.48 12.91 33.88
CA MET A 1 -58.13 12.90 34.50
C MET A 1 -57.40 11.64 34.05
N LYS A 2 -56.15 11.81 33.59
CA LYS A 2 -55.15 10.82 33.11
C LYS A 2 -55.20 10.33 31.64
N MET A 3 -54.13 10.75 30.96
CA MET A 3 -53.52 10.28 29.71
C MET A 3 -53.39 8.76 29.57
N LEU A 4 -53.43 8.26 28.33
CA LEU A 4 -52.72 7.06 27.90
C LEU A 4 -51.95 7.32 26.60
N ARG A 5 -50.69 6.90 26.63
CA ARG A 5 -49.58 7.24 25.73
C ARG A 5 -49.65 6.46 24.41
N TRP A 6 -49.17 7.10 23.36
CA TRP A 6 -48.83 6.51 22.07
C TRP A 6 -47.57 5.62 22.23
N ALA A 7 -47.66 4.34 21.85
CA ALA A 7 -46.51 3.45 21.75
C ALA A 7 -45.85 3.60 20.37
N GLY A 8 -44.64 4.15 20.35
CA GLY A 8 -43.85 4.34 19.13
C GLY A 8 -43.37 3.02 18.53
N GLY A 9 -43.70 2.80 17.26
CA GLY A 9 -43.15 1.75 16.43
C GLY A 9 -41.72 2.07 16.01
N VAL A 10 -40.82 1.10 16.19
CA VAL A 10 -39.42 1.13 15.72
C VAL A 10 -39.41 1.14 14.20
N THR A 11 -38.80 2.16 13.59
CA THR A 11 -38.75 2.29 12.13
C THR A 11 -37.67 1.39 11.53
N ARG A 12 -37.80 1.06 10.24
CA ARG A 12 -36.86 0.23 9.45
C ARG A 12 -35.40 0.73 9.51
N LEU A 13 -35.19 2.02 9.81
CA LEU A 13 -33.87 2.64 9.99
C LEU A 13 -33.17 2.23 11.29
N ASP A 14 -33.92 1.96 12.37
CA ASP A 14 -33.35 1.56 13.65
C ASP A 14 -32.85 0.11 13.65
N LYS A 15 -33.47 -0.77 12.84
CA LYS A 15 -32.97 -2.14 12.60
C LYS A 15 -31.66 -2.13 11.82
N VAL A 16 -31.59 -1.31 10.77
CA VAL A 16 -30.40 -1.13 9.94
C VAL A 16 -29.25 -0.55 10.76
N ARG A 17 -29.51 0.47 11.59
CA ARG A 17 -28.53 1.04 12.53
C ARG A 17 -28.00 0.01 13.53
N ASN A 18 -28.86 -0.88 14.05
CA ASN A 18 -28.44 -1.92 15.01
C ASN A 18 -27.62 -3.04 14.36
N GLU A 19 -27.88 -3.39 13.10
CA GLU A 19 -27.07 -4.35 12.34
C GLU A 19 -25.68 -3.78 12.01
N TYR A 20 -25.58 -2.49 11.66
CA TYR A 20 -24.30 -1.81 11.44
C TYR A 20 -23.46 -1.67 12.72
N VAL A 21 -24.08 -1.37 13.87
CA VAL A 21 -23.39 -1.35 15.17
C VAL A 21 -22.91 -2.75 15.56
N ARG A 22 -23.63 -3.81 15.17
CA ARG A 22 -23.20 -5.20 15.35
C ARG A 22 -22.01 -5.55 14.45
N GLY A 23 -22.05 -5.18 13.17
CA GLY A 23 -20.93 -5.35 12.23
C GLY A 23 -19.67 -4.62 12.67
N PHE A 24 -19.83 -3.40 13.20
CA PHE A 24 -18.74 -2.60 13.77
C PHE A 24 -18.14 -3.26 15.02
N LYS A 25 -18.98 -3.85 15.90
CA LYS A 25 -18.51 -4.64 17.06
C LYS A 25 -17.77 -5.91 16.66
N VAL A 26 -18.17 -6.59 15.57
CA VAL A 26 -17.49 -7.78 15.06
C VAL A 26 -16.11 -7.41 14.48
N ALA A 27 -16.02 -6.31 13.74
CA ALA A 27 -14.74 -5.78 13.24
C ALA A 27 -13.80 -5.36 14.39
N LEU A 28 -14.34 -4.75 15.45
CA LEU A 28 -13.57 -4.38 16.66
C LEU A 28 -13.13 -5.61 17.47
N MET A 29 -13.97 -6.64 17.58
CA MET A 29 -13.65 -7.90 18.27
C MET A 29 -12.60 -8.73 17.53
N MET A 30 -12.55 -8.66 16.20
CA MET A 30 -11.48 -9.27 15.39
C MET A 30 -10.11 -8.63 15.66
N LEU A 31 -10.08 -7.37 16.10
CA LEU A 31 -8.85 -6.64 16.45
C LEU A 31 -8.40 -6.86 17.91
N SER A 32 -9.29 -7.28 18.82
CA SER A 32 -9.00 -7.32 20.27
C SER A 32 -8.42 -8.64 20.79
N LYS A 33 -8.17 -9.64 19.93
CA LYS A 33 -7.62 -10.95 20.35
C LYS A 33 -6.11 -11.12 20.17
N GLY A 34 -5.38 -10.08 19.78
CA GLY A 34 -3.91 -10.09 19.77
C GLY A 34 -3.34 -9.42 21.02
N ARG A 35 -2.72 -10.18 21.93
CA ARG A 35 -1.91 -9.62 23.04
C ARG A 35 -0.59 -9.04 22.49
N GLY A 36 -0.64 -7.92 21.79
CA GLY A 36 0.54 -7.22 21.27
C GLY A 36 0.26 -5.72 21.13
N ARG A 37 1.30 -4.89 21.27
CA ARG A 37 1.22 -3.44 21.04
C ARG A 37 0.67 -3.18 19.62
N PRO A 38 -0.28 -2.25 19.42
CA PRO A 38 -0.86 -2.01 18.12
C PRO A 38 0.22 -1.51 17.14
N SER A 39 0.48 -2.28 16.09
CA SER A 39 1.30 -1.86 14.94
C SER A 39 0.49 -0.94 14.02
N PHE A 40 1.16 -0.05 13.28
CA PHE A 40 0.58 0.88 12.29
C PHE A 40 -0.40 0.19 11.32
N VAL A 41 -0.18 -1.08 11.00
CA VAL A 41 -1.03 -1.93 10.16
C VAL A 41 -2.48 -2.05 10.67
N HIS A 42 -2.72 -1.96 11.98
CA HIS A 42 -4.08 -2.07 12.55
C HIS A 42 -4.96 -0.86 12.22
N ILE A 43 -4.37 0.30 11.90
CA ILE A 43 -5.10 1.53 11.56
C ILE A 43 -5.48 1.55 10.07
N ILE A 44 -4.77 0.79 9.24
CA ILE A 44 -4.88 0.78 7.78
C ILE A 44 -6.10 -0.01 7.26
N MET A 45 -6.66 -0.95 8.03
CA MET A 45 -7.75 -1.85 7.63
C MET A 45 -9.11 -1.18 7.34
N PHE A 46 -9.18 0.14 7.38
CA PHE A 46 -10.40 0.93 7.33
C PHE A 46 -10.69 1.57 5.95
N SER A 47 -9.98 1.25 4.87
CA SER A 47 -9.93 2.15 3.68
C SER A 47 -11.19 2.35 2.82
N LYS A 48 -12.19 1.44 2.80
CA LYS A 48 -13.47 1.68 2.06
C LYS A 48 -14.70 1.76 2.96
N LEU A 49 -14.79 0.92 3.98
CA LEU A 49 -15.88 0.98 4.96
C LEU A 49 -15.77 2.25 5.83
N LEU A 50 -14.57 2.74 6.16
CA LEU A 50 -14.40 4.03 6.84
C LEU A 50 -14.66 5.18 5.89
N ALA A 51 -14.31 5.13 4.61
CA ALA A 51 -14.67 6.19 3.67
C ALA A 51 -16.20 6.34 3.58
N TYR A 52 -16.93 5.23 3.61
CA TYR A 52 -18.40 5.23 3.67
C TYR A 52 -18.94 5.67 5.05
N CYS A 53 -18.36 5.19 6.16
CA CYS A 53 -18.72 5.64 7.51
C CYS A 53 -18.33 7.10 7.77
N LEU A 54 -17.25 7.63 7.20
CA LEU A 54 -16.82 9.03 7.28
C LEU A 54 -17.76 9.92 6.47
N LYS A 55 -18.26 9.44 5.32
CA LYS A 55 -19.34 10.12 4.58
C LYS A 55 -20.63 10.21 5.40
N VAL A 56 -20.92 9.23 6.26
CA VAL A 56 -22.17 9.16 7.06
C VAL A 56 -22.02 9.76 8.46
N ILE A 57 -20.80 9.91 9.00
CA ILE A 57 -20.50 10.42 10.36
C ILE A 57 -19.82 11.82 10.31
N CYS A 58 -20.18 12.66 9.34
CA CYS A 58 -19.93 14.11 9.41
C CYS A 58 -20.94 14.69 10.40
N PHE A 59 -20.56 15.21 11.58
CA PHE A 59 -19.99 16.56 11.71
C PHE A 59 -19.04 16.74 12.92
N SER A 60 -18.70 15.69 13.68
CA SER A 60 -17.98 15.87 14.98
C SER A 60 -16.79 14.93 15.22
N VAL A 61 -16.63 13.89 14.41
CA VAL A 61 -15.60 12.83 14.58
C VAL A 61 -14.29 13.05 13.78
N PRO A 62 -14.24 13.80 12.64
CA PRO A 62 -13.01 13.94 11.84
C PRO A 62 -11.82 14.50 12.63
N ASN A 63 -12.05 15.42 13.56
CA ASN A 63 -10.96 16.13 14.23
C ASN A 63 -10.13 15.23 15.18
N TYR A 64 -10.75 14.28 15.89
CA TYR A 64 -10.02 13.47 16.87
C TYR A 64 -9.03 12.51 16.21
N PHE A 65 -9.47 11.77 15.18
CA PHE A 65 -8.60 10.81 14.49
C PHE A 65 -7.51 11.50 13.68
N THR A 66 -7.83 12.62 13.04
CA THR A 66 -6.85 13.46 12.34
C THR A 66 -5.82 14.01 13.32
N PHE A 67 -6.23 14.52 14.48
CA PHE A 67 -5.31 14.97 15.53
C PHE A 67 -4.42 13.84 16.06
N ARG A 68 -5.01 12.66 16.33
CA ARG A 68 -4.25 11.47 16.76
C ARG A 68 -3.24 11.04 15.70
N LEU A 69 -3.61 11.06 14.42
CA LEU A 69 -2.70 10.77 13.32
C LEU A 69 -1.56 11.78 13.27
N MET A 70 -1.86 13.08 13.33
CA MET A 70 -0.86 14.15 13.34
C MET A 70 0.07 14.05 14.55
N SER A 71 -0.43 13.63 15.71
CA SER A 71 0.39 13.50 16.93
C SER A 71 1.50 12.45 16.81
N LEU A 72 1.40 11.50 15.87
CA LEU A 72 2.44 10.50 15.62
C LEU A 72 3.74 11.09 15.04
N ILE A 73 3.74 12.37 14.65
CA ILE A 73 4.95 13.08 14.25
C ILE A 73 6.03 13.09 15.34
N SER A 74 5.64 12.94 16.62
CA SER A 74 6.60 12.82 17.73
C SER A 74 7.48 11.57 17.65
N LEU A 75 7.07 10.56 16.88
CA LEU A 75 7.78 9.29 16.72
C LEU A 75 8.76 9.30 15.54
N LEU A 76 8.85 10.38 14.75
CA LEU A 76 9.64 10.39 13.51
C LEU A 76 11.11 10.04 13.75
N ASN A 77 11.73 10.53 14.83
CA ASN A 77 13.17 10.31 15.06
C ASN A 77 13.51 8.84 15.38
N ASP A 78 12.57 8.08 15.95
CA ASP A 78 12.77 6.68 16.35
C ASP A 78 12.21 5.68 15.33
N SER A 79 11.53 6.17 14.30
CA SER A 79 10.86 5.33 13.30
C SER A 79 11.77 5.02 12.11
N PRO A 80 11.71 3.79 11.56
CA PRO A 80 12.36 3.49 10.28
C PRO A 80 11.68 4.27 9.14
N ASP A 81 12.24 4.22 7.94
CA ASP A 81 11.70 4.98 6.81
C ASP A 81 10.72 4.20 5.93
N GLU A 82 10.66 2.87 6.08
CA GLU A 82 9.89 1.99 5.20
C GLU A 82 8.36 2.06 5.36
N LEU A 83 7.62 1.28 4.57
CA LEU A 83 6.17 1.46 4.40
C LEU A 83 5.34 0.85 5.55
N LEU A 84 5.75 -0.28 6.15
CA LEU A 84 4.87 -1.02 7.06
C LEU A 84 4.93 -0.51 8.51
N TYR A 85 6.10 -0.04 8.95
CA TYR A 85 6.38 0.42 10.31
C TYR A 85 6.93 1.85 10.35
N GLY A 86 7.26 2.42 9.20
CA GLY A 86 8.06 3.62 9.11
C GLY A 86 7.33 4.87 8.62
N LYS A 87 8.15 5.90 8.41
CA LYS A 87 7.72 7.24 8.00
C LYS A 87 6.99 7.24 6.66
N SER A 88 7.33 6.35 5.72
CA SER A 88 6.63 6.26 4.43
C SER A 88 5.19 5.74 4.58
N GLY A 89 4.96 4.79 5.50
CA GLY A 89 3.61 4.35 5.86
C GLY A 89 2.79 5.44 6.53
N TYR A 90 3.45 6.23 7.38
CA TYR A 90 2.82 7.41 7.97
C TYR A 90 2.46 8.46 6.92
N LEU A 91 3.38 8.75 5.99
CA LEU A 91 3.15 9.66 4.87
C LEU A 91 1.96 9.20 4.01
N TYR A 92 1.86 7.90 3.69
CA TYR A 92 0.69 7.33 3.03
C TYR A 92 -0.61 7.69 3.75
N ALA A 93 -0.66 7.48 5.07
CA ALA A 93 -1.87 7.74 5.86
C ALA A 93 -2.27 9.22 5.84
N LEU A 94 -1.31 10.14 5.90
CA LEU A 94 -1.55 11.59 5.80
C LEU A 94 -2.14 11.96 4.44
N LEU A 95 -1.53 11.47 3.36
CA LEU A 95 -2.00 11.73 1.99
C LEU A 95 -3.37 11.10 1.74
N PHE A 96 -3.62 9.89 2.25
CA PHE A 96 -4.90 9.21 2.17
C PHE A 96 -6.02 10.03 2.82
N VAL A 97 -5.77 10.60 4.01
CA VAL A 97 -6.73 11.46 4.70
C VAL A 97 -7.03 12.71 3.86
N ASN A 98 -6.01 13.42 3.37
CA ASN A 98 -6.22 14.61 2.53
C ASN A 98 -6.93 14.29 1.21
N LYS A 99 -6.73 13.10 0.64
CA LYS A 99 -7.42 12.69 -0.58
C LYS A 99 -8.92 12.44 -0.38
N HIS A 100 -9.33 11.92 0.78
CA HIS A 100 -10.69 11.43 1.00
C HIS A 100 -11.57 12.29 1.92
N ILE A 101 -10.99 13.14 2.75
CA ILE A 101 -11.76 14.08 3.59
C ILE A 101 -11.93 15.40 2.83
N TYR A 102 -13.15 15.64 2.34
CA TYR A 102 -13.49 16.86 1.59
C TYR A 102 -13.65 18.09 2.49
N GLY A 103 -13.30 19.27 1.96
CA GLY A 103 -13.75 20.56 2.46
C GLY A 103 -12.75 21.37 3.30
N LYS A 104 -11.65 20.79 3.76
CA LYS A 104 -10.48 21.48 4.36
C LYS A 104 -9.23 20.63 4.17
N GLU A 105 -8.07 21.28 4.10
CA GLU A 105 -6.77 20.61 4.19
C GLU A 105 -6.63 20.00 5.60
N ALA A 106 -7.13 18.76 5.76
CA ALA A 106 -7.28 18.12 7.06
C ALA A 106 -5.92 17.90 7.74
N ILE A 107 -4.91 17.58 6.95
CA ILE A 107 -3.51 17.54 7.33
C ILE A 107 -2.79 18.73 6.68
N PRO A 108 -2.23 19.67 7.47
CA PRO A 108 -1.49 20.80 6.93
C PRO A 108 -0.29 20.38 6.08
N THR A 109 -0.05 21.09 4.98
CA THR A 109 1.14 20.94 4.10
C THR A 109 2.44 20.88 4.89
N SER A 110 2.64 21.80 5.85
CA SER A 110 3.85 21.84 6.69
C SER A 110 4.06 20.59 7.54
N HIS A 111 3.01 19.83 7.83
CA HIS A 111 3.10 18.55 8.53
C HIS A 111 3.62 17.45 7.60
N ILE A 112 3.15 17.44 6.36
CA ILE A 112 3.58 16.50 5.31
C ILE A 112 5.04 16.78 4.93
N GLU A 113 5.41 18.05 4.73
CA GLU A 113 6.77 18.48 4.42
C GLU A 113 7.77 18.02 5.48
N LYS A 114 7.45 18.17 6.77
CA LYS A 114 8.31 17.69 7.88
C LYS A 114 8.59 16.19 7.82
N VAL A 115 7.60 15.38 7.45
CA VAL A 115 7.78 13.92 7.31
C VAL A 115 8.71 13.61 6.13
N ILE A 116 8.49 14.27 4.99
CA ILE A 116 9.30 14.13 3.78
C ILE A 116 10.75 14.55 4.05
N GLU A 117 10.96 15.70 4.68
CA GLU A 117 12.29 16.19 5.06
C GLU A 117 13.02 15.18 5.96
N SER A 118 12.30 14.56 6.90
CA SER A 118 12.88 13.51 7.76
C SER A 118 13.31 12.28 6.97
N ILE A 119 12.52 11.83 5.98
CA ILE A 119 12.84 10.69 5.10
C ILE A 119 14.04 11.00 4.21
N LEU A 120 14.07 12.19 3.60
CA LEU A 120 15.18 12.60 2.73
C LEU A 120 16.47 12.78 3.53
N LYS A 121 16.38 13.39 4.72
CA LYS A 121 17.53 13.60 5.61
C LYS A 121 18.15 12.28 6.04
N SER A 122 17.36 11.32 6.53
CA SER A 122 17.89 10.00 6.92
C SER A 122 18.47 9.27 5.70
N GLY A 123 17.81 9.37 4.54
CA GLY A 123 18.28 8.78 3.29
C GLY A 123 19.66 9.27 2.84
N LYS A 124 19.88 10.58 2.88
CA LYS A 124 21.18 11.20 2.54
C LYS A 124 22.26 10.83 3.55
N GLN A 125 21.92 10.87 4.85
CA GLN A 125 22.86 10.55 5.93
C GLN A 125 23.34 9.11 5.82
N PHE A 126 22.42 8.16 5.65
CA PHE A 126 22.76 6.75 5.58
C PHE A 126 23.50 6.40 4.28
N SER A 127 23.11 6.98 3.14
CA SER A 127 23.87 6.84 1.89
C SER A 127 25.34 7.30 2.06
N THR A 128 25.55 8.47 2.68
CA THR A 128 26.88 9.03 2.93
C THR A 128 27.69 8.12 3.86
N GLN A 129 27.07 7.64 4.95
CA GLN A 129 27.70 6.72 5.90
C GLN A 129 28.16 5.42 5.23
N MET A 130 27.34 4.87 4.34
CA MET A 130 27.64 3.64 3.59
C MET A 130 28.56 3.87 2.38
N LYS A 131 28.92 5.13 2.08
CA LYS A 131 29.65 5.51 0.86
C LYS A 131 28.99 4.95 -0.41
N SER A 132 27.66 4.98 -0.44
CA SER A 132 26.87 4.42 -1.54
C SER A 132 26.95 5.29 -2.79
N GLU A 133 26.88 4.66 -3.95
CA GLU A 133 26.69 5.36 -5.24
C GLU A 133 25.29 5.97 -5.38
N SER A 134 24.30 5.45 -4.65
CA SER A 134 22.94 6.02 -4.64
C SER A 134 22.88 7.24 -3.72
N PRO A 135 22.37 8.41 -4.16
CA PRO A 135 22.27 9.60 -3.30
C PRO A 135 21.41 9.45 -2.04
N LEU A 136 20.43 8.54 -2.06
CA LEU A 136 19.60 8.17 -0.94
C LEU A 136 19.67 6.65 -0.73
N LEU A 137 19.75 6.23 0.53
CA LEU A 137 19.76 4.83 0.93
C LEU A 137 19.02 4.70 2.25
N TRP A 138 18.27 3.62 2.45
CA TRP A 138 17.57 3.37 3.71
C TRP A 138 17.76 1.93 4.15
N GLN A 139 17.68 1.70 5.46
CA GLN A 139 17.77 0.37 6.04
C GLN A 139 16.60 0.06 6.97
N TRP A 140 16.28 -1.22 7.07
CA TRP A 140 15.39 -1.76 8.09
C TRP A 140 15.98 -3.09 8.54
N HIS A 141 16.06 -3.32 9.86
CA HIS A 141 16.69 -4.53 10.44
C HIS A 141 18.07 -4.85 9.81
N ASP A 142 18.95 -3.84 9.78
CA ASP A 142 20.33 -3.92 9.28
C ASP A 142 20.46 -4.35 7.81
N LYS A 143 19.39 -4.19 7.02
CA LYS A 143 19.36 -4.53 5.60
C LYS A 143 18.80 -3.40 4.77
N VAL A 144 19.43 -3.17 3.62
CA VAL A 144 18.92 -2.28 2.58
C VAL A 144 17.96 -3.06 1.70
N TYR A 145 16.67 -3.05 2.05
CA TYR A 145 15.64 -3.71 1.26
C TYR A 145 15.32 -2.92 -0.02
N PHE A 146 14.99 -3.62 -1.09
CA PHE A 146 14.62 -3.00 -2.37
C PHE A 146 13.13 -2.96 -2.64
N GLY A 147 12.36 -3.92 -2.10
CA GLY A 147 10.93 -4.10 -2.41
C GLY A 147 10.00 -3.02 -1.83
N ALA A 148 8.70 -3.15 -2.10
CA ALA A 148 7.71 -2.13 -1.75
C ALA A 148 7.34 -2.08 -0.26
N ALA A 149 7.42 -3.20 0.46
CA ALA A 149 7.02 -3.26 1.86
C ALA A 149 8.06 -2.60 2.78
N HIS A 150 9.29 -3.12 2.75
CA HIS A 150 10.35 -2.71 3.69
C HIS A 150 11.47 -1.90 3.05
N GLY A 151 11.35 -1.58 1.77
CA GLY A 151 12.50 -1.17 0.97
C GLY A 151 12.32 0.10 0.17
N MET A 152 13.36 0.39 -0.59
CA MET A 152 13.51 1.62 -1.36
C MET A 152 12.38 1.84 -2.36
N ALA A 153 11.82 0.78 -2.98
CA ALA A 153 10.73 0.96 -3.93
C ALA A 153 9.49 1.57 -3.28
N GLY A 154 9.15 1.16 -2.06
CA GLY A 154 8.01 1.70 -1.31
C GLY A 154 8.22 3.15 -0.91
N ILE A 155 9.42 3.46 -0.41
CA ILE A 155 9.82 4.81 0.01
C ILE A 155 9.79 5.77 -1.19
N LEU A 156 10.45 5.40 -2.29
CA LEU A 156 10.49 6.22 -3.51
C LEU A 156 9.10 6.42 -4.10
N TYR A 157 8.27 5.38 -4.11
CA TYR A 157 6.90 5.49 -4.59
C TYR A 157 6.11 6.49 -3.76
N MET A 158 6.22 6.46 -2.43
CA MET A 158 5.58 7.43 -1.54
C MET A 158 6.11 8.85 -1.72
N LEU A 159 7.43 9.03 -1.90
CA LEU A 159 8.00 10.35 -2.20
C LEU A 159 7.47 10.90 -3.54
N LEU A 160 7.34 10.08 -4.58
CA LEU A 160 6.78 10.51 -5.87
C LEU A 160 5.28 10.80 -5.80
N GLN A 161 4.53 10.05 -4.98
CA GLN A 161 3.12 10.36 -4.68
C GLN A 161 3.01 11.73 -4.00
N ALA A 162 3.96 12.05 -3.12
CA ALA A 162 4.03 13.31 -2.39
C ALA A 162 4.80 14.42 -3.11
N ARG A 163 5.17 14.25 -4.40
CA ARG A 163 6.11 15.15 -5.11
C ARG A 163 5.76 16.64 -5.06
N MET A 164 4.47 16.98 -4.93
CA MET A 164 4.00 18.37 -4.86
C MET A 164 4.47 19.08 -3.58
N TYR A 165 4.87 18.32 -2.56
CA TYR A 165 5.41 18.79 -1.27
C TYR A 165 6.94 18.69 -1.22
N ILE A 166 7.61 18.40 -2.34
CA ILE A 166 9.06 18.22 -2.41
C ILE A 166 9.65 19.28 -3.34
N ASN A 167 10.74 19.91 -2.91
CA ASN A 167 11.48 20.81 -3.78
C ASN A 167 11.92 20.08 -5.06
N VAL A 168 11.70 20.68 -6.23
CA VAL A 168 12.06 20.08 -7.53
C VAL A 168 13.55 19.74 -7.63
N ILE A 169 14.43 20.47 -6.94
CA ILE A 169 15.86 20.18 -6.85
C ILE A 169 16.10 18.87 -6.10
N GLU A 170 15.39 18.63 -5.00
CA GLU A 170 15.48 17.37 -4.24
C GLU A 170 15.04 16.17 -5.10
N ILE A 171 13.98 16.35 -5.88
CA ILE A 171 13.51 15.32 -6.82
C ILE A 171 14.58 15.01 -7.86
N ARG A 172 15.15 16.04 -8.51
CA ARG A 172 16.11 15.88 -9.61
C ARG A 172 17.48 15.40 -9.15
N SER A 173 17.95 15.86 -8.00
CA SER A 173 19.30 15.58 -7.50
C SER A 173 19.38 14.33 -6.63
N PHE A 174 18.29 13.92 -5.99
CA PHE A 174 18.31 12.78 -5.05
C PHE A 174 17.30 11.69 -5.41
N VAL A 175 16.01 12.01 -5.55
CA VAL A 175 14.97 10.98 -5.75
C VAL A 175 15.13 10.25 -7.09
N LYS A 176 15.24 10.99 -8.19
CA LYS A 176 15.36 10.40 -9.54
C LYS A 176 16.65 9.60 -9.73
N PRO A 177 17.85 10.09 -9.34
CA PRO A 177 19.07 9.30 -9.47
C PRO A 177 19.06 8.04 -8.58
N THR A 178 18.49 8.11 -7.36
CA THR A 178 18.31 6.92 -6.53
C THR A 178 17.35 5.91 -7.16
N LEU A 179 16.25 6.36 -7.76
CA LEU A 179 15.36 5.49 -8.52
C LEU A 179 16.11 4.81 -9.68
N ASP A 180 16.87 5.57 -10.46
CA ASP A 180 17.64 5.05 -11.59
C ASP A 180 18.69 4.02 -11.11
N TRP A 181 19.38 4.29 -10.00
CA TRP A 181 20.31 3.34 -9.37
C TRP A 181 19.59 2.06 -8.92
N LEU A 182 18.44 2.17 -8.25
CA LEU A 182 17.67 1.03 -7.76
C LEU A 182 17.19 0.14 -8.92
N LEU A 183 16.73 0.75 -10.02
CA LEU A 183 16.28 0.02 -11.20
C LEU A 183 17.41 -0.71 -11.95
N ASN A 184 18.66 -0.32 -11.72
CA ASN A 184 19.83 -1.02 -12.25
C ASN A 184 20.24 -2.23 -11.41
N GLN A 185 19.66 -2.45 -10.22
CA GLN A 185 19.96 -3.60 -9.35
C GLN A 185 19.20 -4.89 -9.72
N ARG A 186 18.57 -4.92 -10.90
CA ARG A 186 17.76 -6.05 -11.38
C ARG A 186 18.62 -7.28 -11.70
N TYR A 187 18.04 -8.46 -11.52
CA TYR A 187 18.57 -9.69 -12.09
C TYR A 187 18.48 -9.67 -13.62
N SER A 188 19.26 -10.54 -14.27
CA SER A 188 19.18 -10.76 -15.73
C SER A 188 17.79 -11.21 -16.20
N SER A 189 16.99 -11.84 -15.33
CA SER A 189 15.60 -12.19 -15.60
C SER A 189 14.65 -10.99 -15.73
N GLY A 190 15.09 -9.80 -15.30
CA GLY A 190 14.24 -8.61 -15.15
C GLY A 190 13.56 -8.47 -13.78
N ASN A 191 13.65 -9.48 -12.90
CA ASN A 191 13.17 -9.38 -11.51
C ASN A 191 14.15 -8.59 -10.61
N PHE A 192 13.76 -8.35 -9.36
CA PHE A 192 14.55 -7.57 -8.40
C PHE A 192 15.00 -8.40 -7.20
N GLN A 193 16.20 -8.09 -6.71
CA GLN A 193 16.73 -8.63 -5.46
C GLN A 193 15.85 -8.19 -4.28
N SER A 194 15.80 -8.99 -3.20
CA SER A 194 15.07 -8.62 -2.00
C SER A 194 15.69 -7.41 -1.28
N SER A 195 17.02 -7.35 -1.31
CA SER A 195 17.88 -6.40 -0.60
C SER A 195 19.22 -6.29 -1.32
N LEU A 196 19.98 -5.24 -1.02
CA LEU A 196 21.38 -5.10 -1.44
C LEU A 196 22.19 -6.31 -0.97
N GLU A 197 23.06 -6.82 -1.84
CA GLU A 197 23.94 -7.98 -1.58
C GLU A 197 23.19 -9.22 -1.06
N SER A 198 21.93 -9.40 -1.48
CA SER A 198 21.13 -10.53 -1.02
C SER A 198 21.75 -11.85 -1.48
N SER A 199 21.98 -12.76 -0.53
CA SER A 199 22.30 -14.17 -0.83
C SER A 199 21.08 -14.94 -1.37
N SER A 200 19.90 -14.31 -1.41
CA SER A 200 18.70 -14.97 -1.94
C SER A 200 18.79 -15.11 -3.46
N SER A 201 18.42 -16.29 -3.94
CA SER A 201 18.24 -16.53 -5.36
C SER A 201 17.07 -15.71 -5.91
N ASP A 202 17.11 -15.45 -7.22
CA ASP A 202 16.02 -14.82 -7.96
C ASP A 202 14.75 -15.69 -7.93
N ARG A 203 14.01 -15.61 -6.82
CA ARG A 203 12.84 -16.47 -6.54
C ARG A 203 11.60 -15.69 -6.13
N LEU A 204 11.77 -14.52 -5.52
CA LEU A 204 10.66 -13.76 -4.95
C LEU A 204 9.99 -12.91 -6.03
N VAL A 205 8.75 -13.25 -6.35
CA VAL A 205 7.87 -12.49 -7.26
C VAL A 205 6.63 -12.10 -6.47
N GLN A 206 6.81 -11.13 -5.57
CA GLN A 206 5.85 -10.72 -4.54
C GLN A 206 5.77 -9.20 -4.48
N TRP A 207 4.65 -8.64 -4.03
CA TRP A 207 4.54 -7.19 -3.82
C TRP A 207 5.57 -6.69 -2.81
N CYS A 208 5.74 -7.41 -1.69
CA CYS A 208 6.73 -7.03 -0.69
C CYS A 208 8.18 -7.11 -1.19
N HIS A 209 8.51 -8.08 -2.03
CA HIS A 209 9.84 -8.32 -2.59
C HIS A 209 9.77 -8.86 -4.02
N GLY A 210 10.26 -8.08 -4.99
CA GLY A 210 10.34 -8.47 -6.41
C GLY A 210 9.50 -7.58 -7.32
N ALA A 211 9.45 -7.97 -8.59
CA ALA A 211 8.83 -7.23 -9.70
C ALA A 211 7.42 -6.65 -9.42
N PRO A 212 6.48 -7.34 -8.74
CA PRO A 212 5.14 -6.80 -8.48
C PRO A 212 5.15 -5.47 -7.73
N GLY A 213 6.04 -5.29 -6.76
CA GLY A 213 6.16 -4.05 -6.00
C GLY A 213 6.75 -2.88 -6.80
N PHE A 214 7.45 -3.17 -7.90
CA PHE A 214 8.10 -2.16 -8.75
C PHE A 214 7.20 -1.62 -9.86
N VAL A 215 6.16 -2.35 -10.26
CA VAL A 215 5.22 -1.91 -11.30
C VAL A 215 4.59 -0.54 -11.00
N PRO A 216 3.91 -0.32 -9.84
CA PRO A 216 3.39 0.99 -9.46
C PRO A 216 4.45 2.09 -9.49
N LEU A 217 5.64 1.81 -8.97
CA LEU A 217 6.74 2.77 -8.93
C LEU A 217 7.18 3.19 -10.33
N CYS A 218 7.40 2.22 -11.23
CA CYS A 218 7.84 2.49 -12.58
C CYS A 218 6.77 3.23 -13.40
N ILE A 219 5.48 2.89 -13.22
CA ILE A 219 4.39 3.62 -13.87
C ILE A 219 4.33 5.06 -13.38
N LEU A 220 4.40 5.29 -12.06
CA LEU A 220 4.38 6.63 -11.50
C LEU A 220 5.62 7.43 -11.93
N ALA A 221 6.79 6.81 -11.96
CA ALA A 221 8.01 7.45 -12.45
C ALA A 221 7.91 7.85 -13.92
N HIS A 222 7.35 7.00 -14.78
CA HIS A 222 7.06 7.36 -16.17
C HIS A 222 6.16 8.60 -16.25
N GLN A 223 5.09 8.66 -15.45
CA GLN A 223 4.17 9.80 -15.43
C GLN A 223 4.82 11.09 -14.90
N VAL A 224 5.71 10.98 -13.92
CA VAL A 224 6.34 12.14 -13.27
C VAL A 224 7.51 12.69 -14.07
N PHE A 225 8.29 11.81 -14.70
CA PHE A 225 9.53 12.17 -15.39
C PHE A 225 9.40 12.17 -16.91
N GLU A 226 8.27 11.71 -17.45
CA GLU A 226 8.00 11.62 -18.90
C GLU A 226 9.09 10.85 -19.65
N ASP A 227 9.62 9.80 -19.02
CA ASP A 227 10.71 8.97 -19.54
C ASP A 227 10.19 7.54 -19.77
N ASP A 228 10.17 7.12 -21.04
CA ASP A 228 9.66 5.83 -21.50
C ASP A 228 10.42 4.64 -20.92
N LYS A 229 11.66 4.84 -20.46
CA LYS A 229 12.45 3.76 -19.86
C LYS A 229 11.73 3.14 -18.66
N TYR A 230 11.02 3.95 -17.87
CA TYR A 230 10.32 3.45 -16.69
C TYR A 230 9.12 2.59 -17.08
N LEU A 231 8.34 3.00 -18.07
CA LEU A 231 7.23 2.18 -18.58
C LEU A 231 7.74 0.87 -19.20
N LYS A 232 8.86 0.91 -19.93
CA LYS A 232 9.51 -0.30 -20.46
C LYS A 232 9.89 -1.28 -19.34
N ILE A 233 10.43 -0.79 -18.23
CA ILE A 233 10.76 -1.61 -17.06
C ILE A 233 9.48 -2.17 -16.40
N ALA A 234 8.42 -1.37 -16.29
CA ALA A 234 7.13 -1.84 -15.76
C ALA A 234 6.56 -3.00 -16.60
N LEU A 235 6.65 -2.90 -17.94
CA LEU A 235 6.23 -3.97 -18.85
C LEU A 235 7.06 -5.25 -18.67
N GLN A 236 8.38 -5.12 -18.54
CA GLN A 236 9.28 -6.25 -18.24
C GLN A 236 8.92 -6.92 -16.91
N CYS A 237 8.59 -6.13 -15.87
CA CYS A 237 8.06 -6.66 -14.62
C CYS A 237 6.77 -7.46 -14.86
N GLY A 238 5.86 -6.95 -15.69
CA GLY A 238 4.64 -7.66 -16.10
C GLY A 238 4.93 -9.02 -16.73
N ASP A 239 5.98 -9.16 -17.53
CA ASP A 239 6.36 -10.45 -18.13
C ASP A 239 6.95 -11.41 -17.10
N VAL A 240 7.78 -10.94 -16.15
CA VAL A 240 8.25 -11.74 -15.01
C VAL A 240 7.06 -12.27 -14.19
N ILE A 241 6.10 -11.39 -13.89
CA ILE A 241 4.92 -11.75 -13.11
C ILE A 241 4.05 -12.74 -13.87
N TRP A 242 3.93 -12.59 -15.19
CA TRP A 242 3.15 -13.53 -15.99
C TRP A 242 3.74 -14.94 -15.97
N GLN A 243 5.07 -15.05 -16.06
CA GLN A 243 5.76 -16.34 -16.09
C GLN A 243 5.86 -17.00 -14.71
N ARG A 244 5.97 -16.21 -13.63
CA ARG A 244 6.41 -16.69 -12.30
C ARG A 244 5.56 -16.20 -11.13
N GLY A 245 4.51 -15.40 -11.39
CA GLY A 245 3.71 -14.70 -10.38
C GLY A 245 2.58 -15.53 -9.77
N ILE A 246 2.29 -16.73 -10.28
CA ILE A 246 1.42 -17.69 -9.60
C ILE A 246 2.21 -18.31 -8.44
N SER A 247 2.12 -17.68 -7.26
CA SER A 247 2.94 -18.04 -6.11
C SER A 247 2.42 -19.30 -5.41
N THR A 248 3.33 -20.22 -5.10
CA THR A 248 3.06 -21.39 -4.24
C THR A 248 2.84 -21.01 -2.77
N LYS A 249 3.16 -19.77 -2.37
CA LYS A 249 2.82 -19.24 -1.04
C LYS A 249 1.32 -18.98 -0.86
N GLY A 250 0.53 -19.12 -1.91
CA GLY A 250 -0.92 -18.96 -1.85
C GLY A 250 -1.40 -17.64 -2.45
N TYR A 251 -2.56 -17.19 -1.98
CA TYR A 251 -3.36 -16.20 -2.68
C TYR A 251 -3.33 -14.81 -2.05
N SER A 252 -2.46 -14.56 -1.08
CA SER A 252 -2.40 -13.32 -0.31
C SER A 252 -2.09 -12.07 -1.16
N MET A 253 -2.37 -10.88 -0.61
CA MET A 253 -2.00 -9.62 -1.27
C MET A 253 -0.52 -9.27 -1.11
N CYS A 254 0.06 -9.58 0.04
CA CYS A 254 1.45 -9.20 0.33
C CYS A 254 2.44 -9.97 -0.57
N HIS A 255 2.19 -11.27 -0.74
CA HIS A 255 3.15 -12.18 -1.37
C HIS A 255 2.49 -13.38 -2.07
N GLY A 256 1.26 -13.20 -2.54
CA GLY A 256 0.49 -14.21 -3.24
C GLY A 256 -0.11 -13.72 -4.55
N VAL A 257 -0.92 -14.58 -5.15
CA VAL A 257 -1.47 -14.37 -6.50
C VAL A 257 -2.35 -13.11 -6.58
N SER A 258 -3.15 -12.82 -5.55
CA SER A 258 -4.04 -11.65 -5.60
C SER A 258 -3.28 -10.33 -5.63
N GLY A 259 -2.20 -10.21 -4.86
CA GLY A 259 -1.33 -9.03 -4.90
C GLY A 259 -0.65 -8.84 -6.24
N ASN A 260 -0.20 -9.94 -6.85
CA ASN A 260 0.44 -9.92 -8.15
C ASN A 260 -0.53 -9.53 -9.28
N ALA A 261 -1.82 -9.85 -9.17
CA ALA A 261 -2.84 -9.44 -10.13
C ALA A 261 -2.94 -7.91 -10.30
N TYR A 262 -2.75 -7.15 -9.21
CA TYR A 262 -2.77 -5.68 -9.25
C TYR A 262 -1.70 -5.08 -10.14
N ALA A 263 -0.57 -5.75 -10.35
CA ALA A 263 0.43 -5.28 -11.30
C ALA A 263 -0.13 -5.22 -12.72
N PHE A 264 -0.93 -6.23 -13.11
CA PHE A 264 -1.58 -6.25 -14.42
C PHE A 264 -2.71 -5.24 -14.54
N ILE A 265 -3.50 -5.04 -13.48
CA ILE A 265 -4.51 -3.98 -13.44
C ILE A 265 -3.84 -2.61 -13.68
N GLN A 266 -2.73 -2.32 -13.00
CA GLN A 266 -2.02 -1.06 -13.16
C GLN A 266 -1.37 -0.91 -14.53
N LEU A 267 -0.80 -1.97 -15.09
CA LEU A 267 -0.29 -1.95 -16.47
C LEU A 267 -1.41 -1.70 -17.49
N TYR A 268 -2.60 -2.29 -17.29
CA TYR A 268 -3.77 -1.99 -18.10
C TYR A 268 -4.19 -0.53 -17.96
N GLN A 269 -4.27 -0.01 -16.73
CA GLN A 269 -4.60 1.40 -16.48
C GLN A 269 -3.65 2.36 -17.20
N ALA A 270 -2.35 2.06 -17.19
CA ALA A 270 -1.31 2.89 -17.80
C ALA A 270 -1.27 2.79 -19.33
N THR A 271 -1.45 1.59 -19.89
CA THR A 271 -1.22 1.34 -21.33
C THR A 271 -2.49 1.22 -22.16
N LYS A 272 -3.64 0.99 -21.50
CA LYS A 272 -4.93 0.62 -22.11
C LYS A 272 -4.87 -0.64 -23.00
N LYS A 273 -3.82 -1.45 -22.92
CA LYS A 273 -3.69 -2.68 -23.73
C LYS A 273 -4.47 -3.84 -23.09
N PRO A 274 -5.46 -4.44 -23.81
CA PRO A 274 -6.33 -5.48 -23.25
C PRO A 274 -5.61 -6.71 -22.70
N ILE A 275 -4.41 -7.02 -23.23
CA ILE A 275 -3.60 -8.15 -22.76
C ILE A 275 -3.31 -8.09 -21.25
N HIS A 276 -3.10 -6.91 -20.69
CA HIS A 276 -2.84 -6.78 -19.25
C HIS A 276 -4.11 -7.06 -18.45
N LEU A 277 -5.28 -6.57 -18.90
CA LEU A 277 -6.54 -6.90 -18.24
C LEU A 277 -6.83 -8.40 -18.30
N TYR A 278 -6.58 -9.04 -19.45
CA TYR A 278 -6.67 -10.50 -19.60
C TYR A 278 -5.80 -11.24 -18.57
N ARG A 279 -4.52 -10.85 -18.42
CA ARG A 279 -3.62 -11.45 -17.42
C ARG A 279 -4.15 -11.26 -15.99
N ALA A 280 -4.71 -10.09 -15.68
CA ALA A 280 -5.34 -9.82 -14.38
C ALA A 280 -6.55 -10.74 -14.14
N CYS A 281 -7.40 -10.96 -15.15
CA CYS A 281 -8.52 -11.90 -15.08
C CYS A 281 -8.06 -13.34 -14.83
N CYS A 282 -7.01 -13.82 -15.52
CA CYS A 282 -6.47 -15.16 -15.27
C CYS A 282 -5.96 -15.33 -13.83
N PHE A 283 -5.32 -14.30 -13.27
CA PHE A 283 -4.87 -14.33 -11.88
C PHE A 283 -6.06 -14.30 -10.89
N MET A 284 -7.11 -13.53 -11.20
CA MET A 284 -8.33 -13.52 -10.40
C MET A 284 -9.06 -14.87 -10.45
N GLU A 285 -9.15 -15.49 -11.63
CA GLU A 285 -9.69 -16.84 -11.79
C GLU A 285 -8.91 -17.86 -10.94
N TRP A 286 -7.58 -17.76 -10.94
CA TRP A 286 -6.74 -18.58 -10.07
C TRP A 286 -7.05 -18.37 -8.59
N CYS A 287 -7.34 -17.14 -8.16
CA CYS A 287 -7.73 -16.84 -6.79
C CYS A 287 -9.15 -17.31 -6.41
N ALA A 288 -10.06 -17.40 -7.39
CA ALA A 288 -11.47 -17.75 -7.18
C ALA A 288 -11.72 -19.25 -7.09
N VAL A 289 -10.92 -20.05 -7.80
CA VAL A 289 -11.07 -21.51 -7.85
C VAL A 289 -10.14 -22.14 -6.83
N GLU A 290 -10.71 -22.89 -5.88
CA GLU A 290 -9.92 -23.71 -4.96
C GLU A 290 -9.20 -24.81 -5.73
N ARG A 291 -7.88 -24.88 -5.54
CA ARG A 291 -7.01 -25.86 -6.19
C ARG A 291 -6.21 -26.58 -5.10
N PRO A 292 -6.61 -27.80 -4.72
CA PRO A 292 -5.90 -28.55 -3.69
C PRO A 292 -4.42 -28.72 -4.04
N GLY A 293 -3.54 -28.47 -3.06
CA GLY A 293 -2.10 -28.64 -3.21
C GLY A 293 -1.34 -27.48 -3.88
N THR A 294 -2.00 -26.40 -4.30
CA THR A 294 -1.30 -25.23 -4.90
C THR A 294 -0.94 -24.15 -3.90
N GLU A 295 -1.55 -24.13 -2.71
CA GLU A 295 -1.21 -23.26 -1.60
C GLU A 295 -0.42 -24.07 -0.56
N LEU A 296 0.91 -23.95 -0.59
CA LEU A 296 1.80 -24.71 0.28
C LEU A 296 1.95 -24.11 1.69
N HIS A 297 1.45 -22.88 1.88
CA HIS A 297 1.57 -22.13 3.12
C HIS A 297 0.23 -21.54 3.49
N HIS A 298 -0.30 -21.97 4.64
CA HIS A 298 -1.49 -21.33 5.19
C HIS A 298 -1.12 -19.95 5.75
N PRO A 299 -1.95 -18.92 5.52
CA PRO A 299 -1.74 -17.61 6.10
C PRO A 299 -1.74 -17.65 7.63
N ASP A 300 -0.82 -16.93 8.28
CA ASP A 300 -0.82 -16.78 9.74
C ASP A 300 -2.11 -16.10 10.24
N ARG A 301 -2.66 -15.19 9.43
CA ARG A 301 -3.97 -14.55 9.67
C ARG A 301 -4.93 -14.82 8.50
N PRO A 302 -5.64 -15.96 8.48
CA PRO A 302 -6.48 -16.41 7.35
C PRO A 302 -7.62 -15.46 6.94
N ALA A 303 -8.06 -14.58 7.85
CA ALA A 303 -9.12 -13.59 7.57
C ALA A 303 -8.59 -12.17 7.34
N SER A 304 -7.27 -11.96 7.31
CA SER A 304 -6.69 -10.61 7.15
C SER A 304 -6.71 -10.11 5.71
N LEU A 305 -6.52 -8.80 5.53
CA LEU A 305 -6.41 -8.17 4.22
C LEU A 305 -5.13 -8.59 3.48
N PHE A 306 -3.98 -8.56 4.15
CA PHE A 306 -2.69 -8.72 3.48
C PHE A 306 -2.23 -10.18 3.33
N GLU A 307 -2.72 -11.09 4.16
CA GLU A 307 -2.35 -12.51 4.13
C GLU A 307 -3.54 -13.41 3.80
N GLY A 308 -4.74 -13.01 4.20
CA GLY A 308 -5.92 -13.88 4.23
C GLY A 308 -6.93 -13.67 3.11
N LEU A 309 -8.12 -14.24 3.33
CA LEU A 309 -9.26 -14.24 2.43
C LEU A 309 -9.74 -12.84 2.04
N VAL A 310 -9.70 -11.87 2.97
CA VAL A 310 -10.20 -10.52 2.71
C VAL A 310 -9.45 -9.85 1.56
N GLY A 311 -8.15 -10.12 1.41
CA GLY A 311 -7.36 -9.63 0.28
C GLY A 311 -7.86 -10.10 -1.09
N ARG A 312 -8.24 -11.37 -1.19
CA ARG A 312 -8.84 -11.94 -2.42
C ARG A 312 -10.18 -11.30 -2.73
N LEU A 313 -11.03 -11.14 -1.72
CA LEU A 313 -12.34 -10.51 -1.89
C LEU A 313 -12.18 -9.04 -2.31
N TYR A 314 -11.18 -8.34 -1.76
CA TYR A 314 -10.87 -6.96 -2.15
C TYR A 314 -10.47 -6.88 -3.63
N LEU A 315 -9.62 -7.78 -4.11
CA LEU A 315 -9.28 -7.86 -5.53
C LEU A 315 -10.51 -8.12 -6.39
N ALA A 316 -11.37 -9.08 -6.00
CA ALA A 316 -12.57 -9.43 -6.75
C ALA A 316 -13.51 -8.21 -6.93
N GLU A 317 -13.70 -7.45 -5.86
CA GLU A 317 -14.46 -6.19 -5.89
C GLU A 317 -13.81 -5.16 -6.83
N ASP A 318 -12.49 -4.94 -6.70
CA ASP A 318 -11.76 -3.98 -7.53
C ASP A 318 -11.76 -4.35 -9.03
N MET A 319 -11.80 -5.64 -9.36
CA MET A 319 -11.90 -6.10 -10.75
C MET A 319 -13.19 -5.65 -11.44
N THR A 320 -14.26 -5.38 -10.69
CA THR A 320 -15.52 -4.84 -11.24
C THR A 320 -15.39 -3.40 -11.73
N ASN A 321 -14.42 -2.64 -11.21
CA ASN A 321 -14.06 -1.30 -11.66
C ASN A 321 -12.54 -1.17 -11.82
N ASN A 322 -12.01 -1.88 -12.82
CA ASN A 322 -10.58 -1.98 -13.07
C ASN A 322 -9.88 -0.65 -13.40
N LEU A 323 -10.59 0.40 -13.83
CA LEU A 323 -9.98 1.71 -14.10
C LEU A 323 -9.69 2.49 -12.81
N ASP A 324 -10.50 2.28 -11.76
CA ASP A 324 -10.36 2.95 -10.47
C ASP A 324 -9.68 2.07 -9.40
N ALA A 325 -9.47 0.79 -9.69
CA ALA A 325 -8.84 -0.17 -8.79
C ALA A 325 -7.44 0.30 -8.34
N LYS A 326 -7.14 0.13 -7.03
CA LYS A 326 -5.87 0.52 -6.41
C LYS A 326 -5.40 -0.57 -5.47
N PHE A 327 -4.10 -0.91 -5.52
CA PHE A 327 -3.54 -1.82 -4.52
C PHE A 327 -3.76 -1.20 -3.13
N PRO A 328 -4.48 -1.87 -2.22
CA PRO A 328 -4.93 -1.25 -0.98
C PRO A 328 -3.75 -0.91 -0.08
N ALA A 329 -3.87 0.22 0.63
CA ALA A 329 -2.86 0.67 1.58
C ALA A 329 -1.47 0.94 0.99
N PHE A 330 -1.40 1.19 -0.31
CA PHE A 330 -0.18 1.55 -1.00
C PHE A 330 -0.46 2.55 -2.10
N CYS A 331 -1.31 2.20 -3.07
CA CYS A 331 -1.66 3.12 -4.15
C CYS A 331 -2.76 4.11 -3.71
N LEU A 332 -2.50 5.40 -3.91
CA LEU A 332 -3.44 6.48 -3.55
C LEU A 332 -4.51 6.69 -4.59
#